data_AF-A0A2S2PR31-F1
#
_entry.id   AF-A0A2S2PR31-F1
#
_cell.length_a   1.000
_cell.length_b   1.000
_cell.length_c   1.000
_cell.angle_alpha   90.00
_cell.angle_beta   90.00
_cell.angle_gamma   90.00
#
_symmetry.space_group_name_H-M   'P 1'
#
loop_
_entity.id
_entity.type
_entity.pdbx_description
1 polymer ?
#
loop_
_entity_poly.entity_id
_entity_poly.type
_entity_poly.pdbx_seq_one_letter_code
_entity_poly.pdbx_strand_id
1 'polypeptide(L)'
;RNENNSNSRQNRGQKRTFKDTRKMRQERRLKKISGQSYINTKGKLIPEKTLSPLTKCRKMCANLISFEKQKLTFENYWSIKDVSQRETYICSLIDVTNKSTERRRLITSSKNREITAFLSHNYRRE
;
A
#
# COMPACT_ATOMS: atom_id res chain seq x y z
N ARG A 1 42.23 30.89 -18.48
CA ARG A 1 42.67 29.84 -17.54
C ARG A 1 41.89 30.05 -16.25
N ASN A 2 40.78 29.34 -16.06
CA ASN A 2 40.04 29.32 -14.80
C ASN A 2 39.86 27.86 -14.40
N GLU A 3 40.52 27.52 -13.31
CA GLU A 3 40.61 26.20 -12.74
C GLU A 3 39.42 25.94 -11.80
N ASN A 4 39.12 24.66 -11.62
CA ASN A 4 38.48 24.08 -10.43
C ASN A 4 36.96 24.24 -10.28
N ASN A 5 36.21 23.41 -11.01
CA ASN A 5 34.90 22.93 -10.55
C ASN A 5 35.04 21.46 -10.09
N SER A 6 35.54 21.28 -8.87
CA SER A 6 35.59 19.98 -8.21
C SER A 6 34.74 20.02 -6.94
N ASN A 7 33.91 18.99 -6.80
CA ASN A 7 33.21 18.54 -5.60
C ASN A 7 31.96 19.29 -5.11
N SER A 8 30.80 18.75 -5.48
CA SER A 8 29.68 18.62 -4.54
C SER A 8 28.86 17.34 -4.74
N ARG A 9 29.52 16.17 -4.79
CA ARG A 9 28.85 14.86 -4.55
C ARG A 9 28.86 14.54 -3.06
N GLN A 10 28.43 15.46 -2.20
CA GLN A 10 28.31 15.20 -0.77
C GLN A 10 26.95 14.53 -0.47
N ASN A 11 26.99 13.20 -0.41
CA ASN A 11 26.19 12.34 0.45
C ASN A 11 24.74 12.76 0.76
N ARG A 12 23.79 12.31 -0.07
CA ARG A 12 22.34 12.30 0.22
C ARG A 12 21.93 11.22 1.23
N GLY A 13 22.70 11.02 2.30
CA GLY A 13 22.36 10.12 3.39
C GLY A 13 21.86 10.92 4.59
N GLN A 14 20.55 11.01 4.81
CA GLN A 14 20.02 11.58 6.06
C GLN A 14 20.67 10.84 7.25
N LYS A 15 21.44 11.58 8.06
CA LYS A 15 22.04 11.06 9.30
C LYS A 15 20.92 10.45 10.15
N ARG A 16 21.00 9.15 10.44
CA ARG A 16 20.10 8.47 11.38
C ARG A 16 20.36 9.10 12.74
N THR A 17 19.35 9.72 13.34
CA THR A 17 19.45 10.35 14.67
C THR A 17 19.53 9.30 15.78
N PHE A 18 19.09 8.07 15.50
CA PHE A 18 18.97 6.98 16.46
C PHE A 18 19.97 5.84 16.17
N LYS A 19 20.65 5.31 17.20
CA LYS A 19 21.59 4.17 17.11
C LYS A 19 20.84 2.88 16.74
N ASP A 20 20.69 2.62 15.44
CA ASP A 20 19.83 1.56 14.88
C ASP A 20 20.58 0.22 14.73
N THR A 21 20.50 -0.61 15.77
CA THR A 21 21.10 -1.96 15.79
C THR A 21 20.28 -2.97 14.96
N ARG A 22 20.88 -4.12 14.62
CA ARG A 22 20.16 -5.21 13.90
C ARG A 22 18.94 -5.70 14.70
N LYS A 23 19.09 -5.88 16.02
CA LYS A 23 18.00 -6.28 16.92
C LYS A 23 16.85 -5.29 16.87
N MET A 24 17.14 -3.99 16.93
CA MET A 24 16.12 -2.94 16.85
C MET A 24 15.40 -2.90 15.51
N ARG A 25 16.10 -3.16 14.40
CA ARG A 25 15.44 -3.30 13.09
C ARG A 25 14.48 -4.49 13.05
N GLN A 26 14.85 -5.61 13.64
CA GLN A 26 14.01 -6.79 13.72
C GLN A 26 12.78 -6.54 14.59
N GLU A 27 12.95 -5.98 15.79
CA GLU A 27 11.83 -5.61 16.67
C GLU A 27 10.88 -4.63 15.99
N ARG A 28 11.41 -3.60 15.32
CA ARG A 28 10.61 -2.65 14.56
C ARG A 28 9.84 -3.33 13.43
N ARG A 29 10.48 -4.27 12.71
CA ARG A 29 9.82 -5.06 11.66
C ARG A 29 8.67 -5.88 12.24
N LEU A 30 8.89 -6.57 13.36
CA LEU A 30 7.87 -7.38 14.03
C LEU A 30 6.69 -6.53 14.50
N LYS A 31 6.96 -5.42 15.21
CA LYS A 31 5.93 -4.48 15.66
C LYS A 31 5.13 -3.87 14.50
N LYS A 32 5.81 -3.51 13.41
CA LYS A 32 5.16 -3.02 12.20
C LYS A 32 4.25 -4.08 11.58
N ILE A 33 4.69 -5.33 11.54
CA ILE A 33 3.93 -6.45 10.97
C ILE A 33 2.69 -6.76 11.82
N SER A 34 2.81 -6.75 13.14
CA SER A 34 1.71 -6.97 14.09
C SER A 34 0.80 -5.76 14.31
N GLY A 35 1.08 -4.63 13.67
CA GLY A 35 0.30 -3.40 13.85
C GLY A 35 0.50 -2.71 15.19
N GLN A 36 1.50 -3.10 15.98
CA GLN A 36 1.80 -2.51 17.28
C GLN A 36 2.54 -1.16 17.15
N SER A 37 2.51 -0.37 18.20
CA SER A 37 3.24 0.90 18.26
C SER A 37 4.76 0.67 18.25
N TYR A 38 5.51 1.55 17.58
CA TYR A 38 6.97 1.46 17.51
C TYR A 38 7.64 2.81 17.27
N ILE A 39 8.92 2.92 17.66
CA ILE A 39 9.73 4.11 17.39
C ILE A 39 10.41 3.97 16.03
N ASN A 40 10.21 4.97 15.16
CA ASN A 40 10.84 5.01 13.84
C ASN A 40 12.34 5.36 13.93
N THR A 41 13.06 5.28 12.81
CA THR A 41 14.49 5.61 12.76
C THR A 41 14.83 7.08 13.05
N LYS A 42 13.81 7.95 13.07
CA LYS A 42 13.89 9.38 13.41
C LYS A 42 13.54 9.65 14.88
N GLY A 43 13.27 8.61 15.69
CA GLY A 43 12.88 8.76 17.09
C GLY A 43 11.40 9.11 17.34
N LYS A 44 10.55 9.14 16.30
CA LYS A 44 9.12 9.43 16.45
C LYS A 44 8.34 8.15 16.75
N LEU A 45 7.39 8.23 17.67
CA LEU A 45 6.43 7.18 17.96
C LEU A 45 5.43 7.03 16.79
N ILE A 46 5.31 5.83 16.26
CA ILE A 46 4.23 5.41 15.38
C ILE A 46 3.22 4.68 16.26
N PRO A 47 1.95 5.14 16.35
CA PRO A 47 0.95 4.51 17.18
C PRO A 47 0.57 3.14 16.62
N GLU A 48 -0.04 2.32 17.49
CA GLU A 48 -0.63 1.05 17.07
C GLU A 48 -1.80 1.27 16.12
N LYS A 49 -2.10 0.24 15.34
CA LYS A 49 -3.24 0.21 14.45
C LYS A 49 -4.50 0.04 15.28
N THR A 50 -5.51 0.84 14.95
CA THR A 50 -6.80 0.81 15.61
C THR A 50 -7.90 0.62 14.57
N LEU A 51 -9.02 0.07 15.01
CA LEU A 51 -10.21 -0.02 14.19
C LEU A 51 -10.82 1.38 14.03
N SER A 52 -11.01 1.81 12.78
CA SER A 52 -11.76 3.03 12.47
C SER A 52 -13.19 2.67 12.04
N PRO A 53 -14.22 3.42 12.47
CA PRO A 53 -15.58 3.23 12.00
C PRO A 53 -15.68 3.32 10.47
N LEU A 54 -16.57 2.52 9.87
CA LEU A 54 -16.86 2.60 8.44
C LEU A 54 -17.47 3.97 8.09
N THR A 55 -16.98 4.55 6.99
CA THR A 55 -17.53 5.80 6.44
C THR A 55 -18.78 5.54 5.60
N LYS A 56 -19.56 6.60 5.35
CA LYS A 56 -20.72 6.53 4.45
C LYS A 56 -20.23 6.21 3.03
N CYS A 57 -20.70 5.11 2.46
CA CYS A 57 -20.39 4.71 1.09
C CYS A 57 -21.68 4.41 0.31
N ARG A 58 -21.61 4.42 -1.04
CA ARG A 58 -22.75 4.15 -1.92
C ARG A 58 -23.39 2.77 -1.71
N LYS A 59 -22.60 1.80 -1.23
CA LYS A 59 -23.05 0.43 -0.91
C LYS A 59 -23.55 0.29 0.54
N MET A 60 -23.64 1.38 1.29
CA MET A 60 -24.13 1.41 2.67
C MET A 60 -23.42 0.42 3.62
N CYS A 61 -22.12 0.17 3.41
CA CYS A 61 -21.35 -0.82 4.18
C CYS A 61 -21.42 -0.60 5.70
N ALA A 62 -21.49 0.66 6.16
CA ALA A 62 -21.62 0.99 7.59
C ALA A 62 -22.91 0.44 8.23
N ASN A 63 -23.97 0.25 7.44
CA ASN A 63 -25.24 -0.31 7.92
C ASN A 63 -25.28 -1.84 7.78
N LEU A 64 -24.53 -2.38 6.81
CA LEU A 64 -24.51 -3.82 6.52
C LEU A 64 -23.52 -4.60 7.40
N ILE A 65 -22.43 -3.96 7.81
CA ILE A 65 -21.34 -4.60 8.54
C ILE A 65 -21.34 -4.09 9.99
N SER A 66 -21.74 -4.96 10.91
CA SER A 66 -21.71 -4.67 12.34
C SER A 66 -20.30 -4.36 12.83
N PHE A 67 -20.20 -3.58 13.91
CA PHE A 67 -18.91 -3.26 14.54
C PHE A 67 -18.18 -4.53 15.01
N GLU A 68 -18.90 -5.53 15.51
CA GLU A 68 -18.33 -6.82 15.92
C GLU A 68 -17.63 -7.55 14.77
N LYS A 69 -18.26 -7.57 13.58
CA LYS A 69 -17.62 -8.14 12.38
C LYS A 69 -16.38 -7.36 11.98
N GLN A 70 -16.42 -6.03 12.04
CA GLN A 70 -15.25 -5.20 11.77
C GLN A 70 -14.10 -5.51 12.74
N LYS A 71 -14.40 -5.62 14.04
CA LYS A 71 -13.44 -5.97 15.09
C LYS A 71 -12.84 -7.36 14.86
N LEU A 72 -13.67 -8.36 14.57
CA LEU A 72 -13.21 -9.72 14.28
C LEU A 72 -12.29 -9.77 13.04
N THR A 73 -12.67 -9.12 11.95
CA THR A 73 -11.83 -9.04 10.75
C THR A 73 -10.51 -8.33 11.04
N PHE A 74 -10.54 -7.27 11.85
CA PHE A 74 -9.34 -6.54 12.25
C PHE A 74 -8.39 -7.39 13.10
N GLU A 75 -8.90 -8.10 14.10
CA GLU A 75 -8.12 -8.99 14.97
C GLU A 75 -7.52 -10.15 14.17
N ASN A 76 -8.31 -10.78 13.30
CA ASN A 76 -7.84 -11.84 12.41
C ASN A 76 -6.76 -11.35 11.43
N TYR A 77 -6.91 -10.14 10.90
CA TYR A 77 -5.91 -9.58 9.98
C TYR A 77 -4.56 -9.34 10.67
N TRP A 78 -4.56 -8.79 11.88
CA TRP A 78 -3.32 -8.45 12.60
C TRP A 78 -2.71 -9.60 13.40
N SER A 79 -3.47 -10.68 13.67
CA SER A 79 -2.94 -11.90 14.28
C SER A 79 -1.95 -12.63 13.36
N ILE A 80 -2.11 -12.46 12.04
CA ILE A 80 -1.22 -13.03 11.01
C ILE A 80 0.09 -12.22 10.95
N LYS A 81 1.17 -12.80 11.46
CA LYS A 81 2.51 -12.16 11.55
C LYS A 81 3.38 -12.35 10.30
N ASP A 82 2.76 -12.59 9.16
CA ASP A 82 3.41 -12.68 7.85
C ASP A 82 2.64 -11.83 6.83
N VAL A 83 3.37 -11.14 5.96
CA VAL A 83 2.77 -10.28 4.93
C VAL A 83 2.09 -11.12 3.85
N SER A 84 2.78 -12.15 3.35
CA SER A 84 2.25 -12.99 2.27
C SER A 84 1.00 -13.75 2.70
N GLN A 85 0.98 -14.27 3.93
CA GLN A 85 -0.21 -14.92 4.48
C GLN A 85 -1.37 -13.94 4.69
N ARG A 86 -1.11 -12.67 5.00
CA ARG A 86 -2.15 -11.64 5.08
C ARG A 86 -2.75 -11.32 3.71
N GLU A 87 -1.93 -11.31 2.67
CA GLU A 87 -2.41 -11.16 1.30
C GLU A 87 -3.32 -12.33 0.92
N THR A 88 -2.89 -13.57 1.20
CA THR A 88 -3.72 -14.76 0.99
C THR A 88 -5.02 -14.71 1.79
N TYR A 89 -4.97 -14.26 3.05
CA TYR A 89 -6.16 -14.07 3.88
C TYR A 89 -7.14 -13.08 3.24
N ILE A 90 -6.66 -11.90 2.79
CA ILE A 90 -7.52 -10.94 2.09
C ILE A 90 -8.11 -11.56 0.83
N CYS A 91 -7.30 -12.24 0.01
CA CYS A 91 -7.78 -12.89 -1.22
C CYS A 91 -8.86 -13.93 -0.94
N SER A 92 -8.72 -14.70 0.14
CA SER A 92 -9.71 -15.71 0.54
C SER A 92 -11.07 -15.13 0.97
N LEU A 93 -11.13 -13.84 1.30
CA LEU A 93 -12.35 -13.14 1.68
C LEU A 93 -13.02 -12.39 0.51
N ILE A 94 -12.45 -12.48 -0.71
CA ILE A 94 -12.92 -11.74 -1.88
C ILE A 94 -13.47 -12.71 -2.92
N ASP A 95 -14.75 -12.55 -3.24
CA ASP A 95 -15.37 -13.21 -4.38
C ASP A 95 -15.26 -12.33 -5.64
N VAL A 96 -14.60 -12.84 -6.67
CA VAL A 96 -14.51 -12.17 -7.97
C VAL A 96 -15.80 -12.43 -8.75
N THR A 97 -16.55 -11.36 -8.99
CA THR A 97 -17.80 -11.40 -9.77
C THR A 97 -17.60 -10.75 -11.13
N ASN A 98 -18.26 -11.29 -12.16
CA ASN A 98 -18.28 -10.67 -13.48
C ASN A 98 -18.99 -9.31 -13.41
N LYS A 99 -18.56 -8.36 -14.25
CA LYS A 99 -19.22 -7.06 -14.36
C LYS A 99 -20.68 -7.27 -14.79
N SER A 100 -21.60 -6.61 -14.10
CA SER A 100 -23.03 -6.68 -14.44
C SER A 100 -23.35 -6.10 -15.82
N THR A 101 -22.53 -5.18 -16.31
CA THR A 101 -22.71 -4.56 -17.61
C THR A 101 -21.36 -4.20 -18.20
N GLU A 102 -21.19 -4.52 -19.48
CA GLU A 102 -20.07 -4.06 -20.28
C GLU A 102 -20.59 -3.05 -21.31
N ARG A 103 -20.03 -1.84 -21.30
CA ARG A 103 -20.37 -0.85 -22.32
C ARG A 103 -19.78 -1.30 -23.65
N ARG A 104 -20.62 -1.84 -24.53
CA ARG A 104 -20.24 -2.06 -25.94
C ARG A 104 -19.99 -0.70 -26.59
N ARG A 105 -18.74 -0.41 -26.94
CA ARG A 105 -18.42 0.76 -27.77
C ARG A 105 -18.84 0.43 -29.20
N LEU A 106 -19.72 1.25 -29.77
CA LEU A 106 -19.99 1.21 -31.20
C LEU A 106 -18.73 1.71 -31.92
N ILE A 107 -18.16 0.87 -32.79
CA ILE A 107 -17.00 1.21 -33.63
C ILE A 107 -17.32 2.40 -34.56
N THR A 108 -18.60 2.65 -34.82
CA THR A 108 -19.11 3.64 -35.77
C THR A 108 -19.27 5.07 -35.24
N SER A 109 -18.90 5.35 -33.98
CA SER A 109 -18.97 6.72 -33.45
C SER A 109 -17.86 7.57 -34.08
N SER A 110 -18.21 8.34 -35.12
CA SER A 110 -17.37 9.32 -35.83
C SER A 110 -16.72 10.41 -34.96
N LYS A 111 -16.93 10.40 -33.64
CA LYS A 111 -16.19 11.20 -32.67
C LYS A 111 -15.03 10.40 -32.09
N ASN A 112 -14.03 10.13 -32.94
CA ASN A 112 -12.70 9.71 -32.51
C ASN A 112 -12.07 10.85 -31.72
N ARG A 113 -12.18 10.84 -30.39
CA ARG A 113 -11.18 11.55 -29.58
C ARG A 113 -9.91 10.73 -29.73
N GLU A 114 -8.95 11.24 -30.48
CA GLU A 114 -7.64 10.62 -30.66
C GLU A 114 -7.07 10.26 -29.28
N ILE A 115 -7.07 8.97 -28.97
CA ILE A 115 -6.33 8.45 -27.83
C ILE A 115 -4.89 8.39 -28.33
N THR A 116 -4.11 9.44 -28.08
CA THR A 116 -2.65 9.38 -28.19
C THR A 116 -2.12 8.44 -27.14
N ALA A 117 -2.14 7.14 -27.44
CA ALA A 117 -1.43 6.14 -26.67
C ALA A 117 0.06 6.27 -27.03
N PHE A 118 0.85 6.86 -26.12
CA PHE A 118 2.30 6.68 -26.14
C PHE A 118 2.57 5.17 -25.98
N LEU A 119 2.89 4.51 -27.09
CA LEU A 119 3.37 3.13 -27.11
C LEU A 119 4.77 3.09 -26.47
N SER A 120 4.83 2.91 -25.15
CA SER A 120 6.03 2.40 -24.51
C SER A 120 5.96 0.86 -24.47
N HIS A 121 6.90 0.25 -25.20
CA HIS A 121 7.43 -1.10 -25.04
C HIS A 121 6.70 -2.27 -25.71
N ASN A 122 7.09 -2.53 -26.96
CA ASN A 122 7.37 -3.90 -27.40
C ASN A 122 8.63 -4.40 -26.67
N TYR A 123 8.48 -5.39 -25.80
CA TYR A 123 9.52 -6.38 -25.52
C TYR A 123 8.88 -7.76 -25.36
N ARG A 124 8.94 -8.54 -26.44
CA ARG A 124 8.97 -9.99 -26.39
C ARG A 124 10.36 -10.37 -26.91
N ARG A 125 11.19 -10.96 -26.06
CA ARG A 125 12.30 -11.80 -26.51
C ARG A 125 12.05 -13.19 -25.95
N GLU A 126 12.18 -14.14 -26.85
CA GLU A 126 12.22 -15.59 -26.64
C GLU A 126 13.35 -15.99 -25.69
#